data_AF-A0AAE4T4A1-F1
#
_entry.id   AF-A0AAE4T4A1-F1
#
_cell.length_a   1.000
_cell.length_b   1.000
_cell.length_c   1.000
_cell.angle_alpha   90.00
_cell.angle_beta   90.00
_cell.angle_gamma   90.00
#
_symmetry.space_group_name_H-M   'P 1'
#
loop_
_entity.id
_entity.type
_entity.pdbx_description
1 polymer ?
#
loop_
_entity_poly.entity_id
_entity_poly.type
_entity_poly.pdbx_seq_one_letter_code
_entity_poly.pdbx_strand_id
1 'polypeptide(L)'
;MTKSFDDITLRNISDIISNLLTHTKITEHLAGANISQSQIGTNKTDRLFYALKEKQIQDNCGNNVLAFVVRLLNPKRYNSEDEFERDRTTINEKLVYEGIEIDKTGQPRLVEKAKTISEAKSRSLKIKEKVHGIGVHSEILPYCEAEWLKENYFHSILEITKSVAERLRQKSGYTSDGVDLVDDCFALGKDKRPMLAFNMLNNPSEESEHKGFGNFCKGFFSMYRNPKAHNPKILEDTQLSEMTEVLVVATIIHNKLDNTYKTGLK
;
A
#
# COMPACT_ATOMS: atom_id res chain seq x y z
N MET A 1 -9.20 12.65 26.14
CA MET A 1 -9.12 11.50 27.05
C MET A 1 -9.48 10.26 26.25
N THR A 2 -8.61 9.26 26.21
CA THR A 2 -8.81 8.03 25.45
C THR A 2 -9.83 7.15 26.17
N LYS A 3 -10.87 6.74 25.45
CA LYS A 3 -11.87 5.78 25.99
C LYS A 3 -11.19 4.46 26.34
N SER A 4 -11.74 3.73 27.28
CA SER A 4 -11.29 2.37 27.58
C SER A 4 -11.41 1.49 26.33
N PHE A 5 -10.34 0.77 26.01
CA PHE A 5 -10.31 -0.23 24.96
C PHE A 5 -11.12 -1.45 25.38
N ASP A 6 -11.83 -2.08 24.43
CA ASP A 6 -12.48 -3.35 24.72
C ASP A 6 -11.46 -4.50 24.87
N ASP A 7 -11.93 -5.63 25.40
CA ASP A 7 -11.09 -6.81 25.64
C ASP A 7 -10.46 -7.35 24.34
N ILE A 8 -11.13 -7.23 23.20
CA ILE A 8 -10.64 -7.72 21.90
C ILE A 8 -9.45 -6.86 21.47
N THR A 9 -9.59 -5.53 21.53
CA THR A 9 -8.52 -4.58 21.24
C THR A 9 -7.33 -4.79 22.17
N LEU A 10 -7.56 -4.90 23.48
CA LEU A 10 -6.49 -5.15 24.46
C LEU A 10 -5.76 -6.46 24.18
N ARG A 11 -6.49 -7.52 23.82
CA ARG A 11 -5.90 -8.83 23.49
C ARG A 11 -5.01 -8.75 22.26
N ASN A 12 -5.51 -8.11 21.19
CA ASN A 12 -4.78 -7.96 19.94
C ASN A 12 -3.51 -7.11 20.12
N ILE A 13 -3.60 -5.99 20.83
CA ILE A 13 -2.44 -5.15 21.15
C ILE A 13 -1.41 -5.94 21.97
N SER A 14 -1.87 -6.70 22.96
CA SER A 14 -0.99 -7.51 23.81
C SER A 14 -0.27 -8.60 23.02
N ASP A 15 -0.96 -9.23 22.07
CA ASP A 15 -0.37 -10.27 21.22
C ASP A 15 0.73 -9.71 20.31
N ILE A 16 0.46 -8.58 19.66
CA ILE A 16 1.45 -7.87 18.84
C ILE A 16 2.68 -7.50 19.68
N ILE A 17 2.48 -6.84 20.83
CA ILE A 17 3.59 -6.42 21.71
C ILE A 17 4.37 -7.62 22.25
N SER A 18 3.69 -8.73 22.51
CA SER A 18 4.33 -9.95 23.00
C SER A 18 5.39 -10.47 22.03
N ASN A 19 5.19 -10.29 20.73
CA ASN A 19 6.15 -10.69 19.70
C ASN A 19 7.34 -9.72 19.60
N LEU A 20 7.17 -8.47 20.01
CA LEU A 20 8.22 -7.44 20.01
C LEU A 20 9.18 -7.56 21.20
N LEU A 21 8.75 -8.19 22.30
CA LEU A 21 9.49 -8.19 23.56
C LEU A 21 9.75 -9.60 24.11
N THR A 22 10.86 -9.72 24.84
CA THR A 22 11.14 -10.89 25.68
C THR A 22 10.41 -10.78 27.03
N HIS A 23 10.28 -11.90 27.76
CA HIS A 23 9.65 -11.91 29.09
C HIS A 23 10.28 -10.90 30.07
N THR A 24 11.60 -10.75 30.03
CA THR A 24 12.34 -9.79 30.87
C THR A 24 12.00 -8.36 30.48
N LYS A 25 12.04 -8.04 29.18
CA LYS A 25 11.72 -6.70 28.67
C LYS A 25 10.28 -6.28 28.97
N ILE A 26 9.32 -7.21 28.91
CA ILE A 26 7.92 -6.93 29.29
C ILE A 26 7.86 -6.43 30.74
N THR A 27 8.60 -7.08 31.65
CA THR A 27 8.64 -6.71 33.06
C THR A 27 9.19 -5.30 33.26
N GLU A 28 10.31 -4.98 32.62
CA GLU A 28 10.94 -3.66 32.67
C GLU A 28 10.03 -2.57 32.10
N HIS A 29 9.38 -2.83 30.97
CA HIS A 29 8.50 -1.86 30.32
C HIS A 29 7.24 -1.59 31.13
N LEU A 30 6.62 -2.61 31.73
CA LEU A 30 5.46 -2.44 32.61
C LEU A 30 5.83 -1.62 33.85
N ALA A 31 6.95 -1.96 34.50
CA ALA A 31 7.45 -1.21 35.65
C ALA A 31 7.75 0.25 35.29
N GLY A 32 8.43 0.49 34.16
CA GLY A 32 8.74 1.84 33.67
C GLY A 32 7.52 2.66 33.23
N ALA A 33 6.35 2.03 33.07
CA ALA A 33 5.08 2.67 32.79
C ALA A 33 4.15 2.75 34.02
N ASN A 34 4.64 2.39 35.22
CA ASN A 34 3.84 2.29 36.44
C ASN A 34 2.62 1.36 36.29
N ILE A 35 2.79 0.26 35.56
CA ILE A 35 1.78 -0.78 35.39
C ILE A 35 2.23 -2.00 36.20
N SER A 36 1.41 -2.37 37.19
CA SER A 36 1.66 -3.56 38.01
C SER A 36 1.63 -4.82 37.15
N GLN A 37 2.47 -5.80 37.50
CA GLN A 37 2.37 -7.11 36.88
C GLN A 37 1.11 -7.81 37.36
N SER A 38 0.35 -8.38 36.43
CA SER A 38 -0.73 -9.28 36.81
C SER A 38 -0.18 -10.61 37.29
N GLN A 39 -0.85 -11.20 38.28
CA GLN A 39 -0.61 -12.56 38.75
C GLN A 39 -1.32 -13.60 37.87
N ILE A 40 -2.07 -13.15 36.87
CA ILE A 40 -2.90 -13.98 36.01
C ILE A 40 -2.20 -14.17 34.66
N GLY A 41 -2.08 -15.43 34.22
CA GLY A 41 -1.48 -15.81 32.95
C GLY A 41 0.04 -15.98 33.00
N THR A 42 0.54 -17.02 32.34
CA THR A 42 1.97 -17.39 32.35
C THR A 42 2.70 -17.01 31.07
N ASN A 43 2.00 -16.97 29.93
CA ASN A 43 2.57 -16.58 28.64
C ASN A 43 2.68 -15.05 28.49
N LYS A 44 3.49 -14.58 27.53
CA LYS A 44 3.76 -13.15 27.32
C LYS A 44 2.48 -12.35 27.05
N THR A 45 1.62 -12.86 26.18
CA THR A 45 0.38 -12.19 25.76
C THR A 45 -0.59 -12.01 26.92
N ASP A 46 -0.82 -13.05 27.72
CA ASP A 46 -1.73 -13.00 28.88
C ASP A 46 -1.20 -12.02 29.93
N ARG A 47 0.11 -12.08 30.23
CA ARG A 47 0.74 -11.16 31.18
C ARG A 47 0.55 -9.69 30.80
N LEU A 48 0.69 -9.37 29.52
CA LEU A 48 0.43 -8.03 28.98
C LEU A 48 -1.05 -7.68 29.05
N PHE A 49 -1.92 -8.59 28.58
CA PHE A 49 -3.36 -8.38 28.54
C PHE A 49 -3.94 -8.07 29.92
N TYR A 50 -3.66 -8.90 30.92
CA TYR A 50 -4.21 -8.71 32.25
C TYR A 50 -3.62 -7.48 32.94
N ALA A 51 -2.31 -7.22 32.81
CA ALA A 51 -1.69 -6.02 33.38
C ALA A 51 -2.29 -4.72 32.80
N LEU A 52 -2.47 -4.67 31.47
CA LEU A 52 -3.07 -3.52 30.80
C LEU A 52 -4.56 -3.38 31.14
N LYS A 53 -5.30 -4.49 31.21
CA LYS A 53 -6.72 -4.51 31.57
C LYS A 53 -6.96 -4.05 33.00
N GLU A 54 -6.22 -4.59 33.96
CA GLU A 54 -6.30 -4.19 35.38
C GLU A 54 -6.02 -2.70 35.54
N LYS A 55 -4.97 -2.20 34.86
CA LYS A 55 -4.62 -0.79 34.89
C LYS A 55 -5.71 0.10 34.29
N GLN A 56 -6.26 -0.28 33.14
CA GLN A 56 -7.36 0.45 32.51
C GLN A 56 -8.62 0.48 33.38
N ILE A 57 -8.95 -0.62 34.06
CA ILE A 57 -10.07 -0.68 35.00
C ILE A 57 -9.84 0.26 36.17
N GLN A 58 -8.62 0.27 36.74
CA GLN A 58 -8.27 1.15 37.84
C GLN A 58 -8.37 2.63 37.46
N ASP A 59 -7.90 3.00 36.26
CA ASP A 59 -7.85 4.39 35.82
C ASP A 59 -9.14 4.86 35.11
N ASN A 60 -10.07 3.93 34.85
CA ASN A 60 -11.30 4.12 34.09
C ASN A 60 -11.11 4.81 32.72
N CYS A 61 -9.94 4.60 32.09
CA CYS A 61 -9.61 5.14 30.77
C CYS A 61 -8.45 4.39 30.10
N GLY A 62 -8.38 4.46 28.77
CA GLY A 62 -7.34 3.80 27.97
C GLY A 62 -6.01 4.56 27.88
N ASN A 63 -5.85 5.67 28.62
CA ASN A 63 -4.69 6.56 28.49
C ASN A 63 -3.36 5.84 28.77
N ASN A 64 -3.31 5.03 29.84
CA ASN A 64 -2.07 4.33 30.22
C ASN A 64 -1.72 3.19 29.25
N VAL A 65 -2.73 2.55 28.65
CA VAL A 65 -2.53 1.58 27.58
C VAL A 65 -1.95 2.25 26.34
N LEU A 66 -2.52 3.40 25.93
CA LEU A 66 -2.00 4.16 24.80
C LEU A 66 -0.58 4.69 25.07
N ALA A 67 -0.32 5.21 26.28
CA ALA A 67 1.01 5.67 26.68
C ALA A 67 2.04 4.53 26.67
N PHE A 68 1.64 3.32 27.06
CA PHE A 68 2.47 2.13 26.98
C PHE A 68 2.82 1.80 25.52
N VAL A 69 1.84 1.82 24.62
CA VAL A 69 2.07 1.63 23.18
C VAL A 69 3.02 2.69 22.60
N VAL A 70 2.80 3.97 22.91
CA VAL A 70 3.64 5.10 22.48
C VAL A 70 5.08 4.97 22.99
N ARG A 71 5.25 4.50 24.24
CA ARG A 71 6.58 4.24 24.80
C ARG A 71 7.31 3.14 24.01
N LEU A 72 6.59 2.13 23.55
CA LEU A 72 7.16 1.05 22.76
C LEU A 72 7.47 1.49 21.33
N LEU A 73 6.53 2.16 20.66
CA LEU A 73 6.71 2.74 19.33
C LEU A 73 7.46 4.08 19.37
N ASN A 74 8.54 4.16 20.13
CA ASN A 74 9.43 5.32 20.13
C ASN A 74 10.55 5.07 19.10
N PRO A 75 10.72 5.92 18.06
CA PRO A 75 11.76 5.74 17.03
C PRO A 75 13.16 5.53 17.60
N LYS A 76 13.47 6.11 18.77
CA LYS A 76 14.79 5.96 19.44
C LYS A 76 15.09 4.53 19.91
N ARG A 77 14.11 3.64 19.93
CA ARG A 77 14.27 2.22 20.31
C ARG A 77 14.64 1.32 19.14
N TYR A 78 14.55 1.82 17.92
CA TYR A 78 14.73 1.07 16.69
C TYR A 78 16.09 1.34 16.06
N ASN A 79 16.65 0.32 15.40
CA ASN A 79 17.94 0.42 14.70
C ASN A 79 17.77 0.77 13.22
N SER A 80 16.58 0.55 12.66
CA SER A 80 16.23 0.90 11.29
C SER A 80 14.82 1.49 11.21
N GLU A 81 14.58 2.29 10.18
CA GLU A 81 13.26 2.86 9.88
C GLU A 81 12.27 1.75 9.49
N ASP A 82 12.71 0.72 8.78
CA ASP A 82 11.85 -0.39 8.34
C ASP A 82 11.30 -1.22 9.51
N GLU A 83 12.11 -1.49 10.54
CA GLU A 83 11.64 -2.18 11.75
C GLU A 83 10.59 -1.37 12.48
N PHE A 84 10.82 -0.05 12.61
CA PHE A 84 9.87 0.86 13.24
C PHE A 84 8.55 0.91 12.46
N GLU A 85 8.62 1.05 11.14
CA GLU A 85 7.44 1.14 10.28
C GLU A 85 6.64 -0.15 10.26
N ARG A 86 7.29 -1.33 10.28
CA ARG A 86 6.60 -2.62 10.37
C ARG A 86 5.79 -2.75 11.67
N ASP A 87 6.41 -2.45 12.81
CA ASP A 87 5.76 -2.55 14.11
C ASP A 87 4.65 -1.49 14.26
N ARG A 88 4.92 -0.25 13.80
CA ARG A 88 3.95 0.85 13.78
C ARG A 88 2.74 0.52 12.93
N THR A 89 2.94 -0.05 11.75
CA THR A 89 1.88 -0.50 10.83
C THR A 89 1.02 -1.58 11.47
N THR A 90 1.64 -2.59 12.06
CA THR A 90 0.92 -3.72 12.68
C THR A 90 0.03 -3.26 13.84
N ILE A 91 0.55 -2.37 14.69
CA ILE A 91 -0.22 -1.79 15.80
C ILE A 91 -1.33 -0.86 15.29
N ASN A 92 -1.03 -0.02 14.30
CA ASN A 92 -2.03 0.90 13.73
C ASN A 92 -3.20 0.16 13.09
N GLU A 93 -2.99 -1.01 12.47
CA GLU A 93 -4.08 -1.84 11.94
C GLU A 93 -5.14 -2.18 13.01
N LYS A 94 -4.75 -2.22 14.29
CA LYS A 94 -5.69 -2.46 15.39
C LYS A 94 -6.22 -1.16 16.00
N LEU A 95 -5.35 -0.16 16.22
CA LEU A 95 -5.74 1.12 16.82
C LEU A 95 -6.72 1.94 15.95
N VAL A 96 -6.72 1.75 14.63
CA VAL A 96 -7.64 2.47 13.73
C VAL A 96 -9.11 2.11 13.97
N TYR A 97 -9.44 0.93 14.53
CA TYR A 97 -10.81 0.62 14.98
C TYR A 97 -11.23 1.47 16.18
N GLU A 98 -10.25 1.98 16.91
CA GLU A 98 -10.44 2.87 18.06
C GLU A 98 -10.38 4.35 17.70
N GLY A 99 -10.10 4.66 16.43
CA GLY A 99 -9.98 6.02 15.94
C GLY A 99 -8.66 6.67 16.35
N ILE A 100 -7.62 5.85 16.54
CA ILE A 100 -6.29 6.28 16.95
C ILE A 100 -5.28 5.74 15.94
N GLU A 101 -4.29 6.56 15.60
CA GLU A 101 -3.18 6.14 14.77
C GLU A 101 -1.88 6.72 15.32
N ILE A 102 -0.81 5.94 15.37
CA ILE A 102 0.52 6.41 15.75
C ILE A 102 1.22 6.94 14.50
N ASP A 103 1.65 8.19 14.53
CA ASP A 103 2.35 8.85 13.42
C ASP A 103 3.84 8.47 13.34
N LYS A 104 4.53 9.01 12.33
CA LYS A 104 5.97 8.75 12.07
C LYS A 104 6.90 9.24 13.19
N THR A 105 6.42 10.09 14.10
CA THR A 105 7.18 10.55 15.26
C THR A 105 6.96 9.65 16.49
N GLY A 106 6.11 8.62 16.35
CA GLY A 106 5.70 7.76 17.45
C GLY A 106 4.59 8.36 18.31
N GLN A 107 3.93 9.43 17.86
CA GLN A 107 2.89 10.13 18.63
C GLN A 107 1.48 9.73 18.18
N PRO A 108 0.50 9.66 19.09
CA PRO A 108 -0.87 9.32 18.74
C PRO A 108 -1.61 10.51 18.11
N ARG A 109 -2.36 10.26 17.04
CA ARG A 109 -3.33 11.18 16.43
C ARG A 109 -4.71 10.56 16.35
N LEU A 110 -5.73 11.41 16.38
CA LEU A 110 -7.12 10.99 16.19
C LEU A 110 -7.42 10.84 14.70
N VAL A 111 -8.10 9.75 14.37
CA VAL A 111 -8.53 9.42 13.01
C VAL A 111 -9.96 8.88 13.01
N GLU A 112 -10.57 8.81 11.83
CA GLU A 112 -11.85 8.13 11.68
C GLU A 112 -11.71 6.64 12.01
N LYS A 113 -12.73 6.03 12.62
CA LYS A 113 -12.72 4.61 12.95
C LYS A 113 -12.88 3.74 11.69
N ALA A 114 -12.03 2.72 11.56
CA ALA A 114 -12.22 1.68 10.54
C ALA A 114 -13.42 0.77 10.90
N LYS A 115 -14.14 0.30 9.89
CA LYS A 115 -15.29 -0.62 10.04
C LYS A 115 -14.99 -2.00 9.48
N THR A 116 -14.01 -2.11 8.59
CA THR A 116 -13.65 -3.37 7.92
C THR A 116 -12.15 -3.67 8.01
N ILE A 117 -11.81 -4.95 7.86
CA ILE A 117 -10.40 -5.41 7.81
C ILE A 117 -9.64 -4.72 6.69
N SER A 118 -10.26 -4.57 5.52
CA SER A 118 -9.66 -3.90 4.36
C SER A 118 -9.38 -2.42 4.63
N GLU A 119 -10.31 -1.70 5.26
CA GLU A 119 -10.10 -0.30 5.65
C GLU A 119 -8.96 -0.15 6.65
N ALA A 120 -8.91 -1.04 7.66
CA ALA A 120 -7.86 -1.01 8.66
C ALA A 120 -6.47 -1.26 8.06
N LYS A 121 -6.35 -2.26 7.17
CA LYS A 121 -5.11 -2.56 6.45
C LYS A 121 -4.69 -1.45 5.50
N SER A 122 -5.62 -0.87 4.73
CA SER A 122 -5.30 0.21 3.78
C SER A 122 -4.75 1.44 4.48
N ARG A 123 -5.32 1.77 5.66
CA ARG A 123 -4.85 2.88 6.49
C ARG A 123 -3.50 2.59 7.14
N SER A 124 -3.30 1.37 7.66
CA SER A 124 -2.05 1.02 8.34
C SER A 124 -0.87 0.92 7.37
N LEU A 125 -1.06 0.30 6.21
CA LEU A 125 -0.01 0.07 5.21
C LEU A 125 0.43 1.36 4.50
N LYS A 126 -0.24 2.49 4.73
CA LYS A 126 0.05 3.78 4.08
C LYS A 126 0.31 3.61 2.57
N ILE A 127 -0.52 2.79 1.93
CA ILE A 127 -0.45 2.53 0.48
C ILE A 127 -0.35 3.85 -0.28
N LYS A 128 -1.08 4.87 0.19
CA LYS A 128 -1.06 6.21 -0.39
C LYS A 128 0.24 6.99 -0.19
N GLU A 129 1.03 6.82 0.88
CA GLU A 129 2.23 7.65 1.11
C GLU A 129 3.43 7.19 0.27
N LYS A 130 3.71 5.87 0.19
CA LYS A 130 4.77 5.33 -0.70
C LYS A 130 4.46 5.65 -2.18
N VAL A 131 3.19 5.65 -2.53
CA VAL A 131 2.67 5.95 -3.88
C VAL A 131 2.58 7.46 -4.15
N HIS A 132 2.24 8.30 -3.16
CA HIS A 132 2.19 9.76 -3.31
C HIS A 132 3.55 10.39 -3.57
N GLY A 133 4.63 9.83 -3.01
CA GLY A 133 5.99 10.30 -3.32
C GLY A 133 6.35 10.15 -4.80
N ILE A 134 5.66 9.25 -5.52
CA ILE A 134 5.94 8.85 -6.90
C ILE A 134 4.96 9.52 -7.89
N GLY A 135 3.82 10.02 -7.40
CA GLY A 135 2.82 10.70 -8.23
C GLY A 135 2.03 9.74 -9.13
N VAL A 136 1.56 8.62 -8.57
CA VAL A 136 0.83 7.59 -9.34
C VAL A 136 -0.53 8.07 -9.86
N HIS A 137 -0.83 7.72 -11.10
CA HIS A 137 -2.09 8.08 -11.76
C HIS A 137 -3.31 7.43 -11.07
N SER A 138 -4.37 8.20 -10.85
CA SER A 138 -5.58 7.78 -10.11
C SER A 138 -6.24 6.50 -10.67
N GLU A 139 -6.32 6.38 -11.99
CA GLU A 139 -6.87 5.22 -12.72
C GLU A 139 -6.20 3.87 -12.41
N ILE A 140 -4.97 3.86 -11.88
CA ILE A 140 -4.26 2.61 -11.58
C ILE A 140 -4.71 2.03 -10.24
N LEU A 141 -5.06 2.89 -9.28
CA LEU A 141 -5.33 2.49 -7.89
C LEU A 141 -6.40 1.40 -7.76
N PRO A 142 -7.55 1.45 -8.48
CA PRO A 142 -8.58 0.41 -8.37
C PRO A 142 -8.10 -0.99 -8.76
N TYR A 143 -7.06 -1.10 -9.59
CA TYR A 143 -6.56 -2.38 -10.07
C TYR A 143 -5.60 -3.04 -9.08
N CYS A 144 -4.71 -2.26 -8.44
CA CYS A 144 -3.65 -2.84 -7.62
C CYS A 144 -3.90 -2.78 -6.11
N GLU A 145 -4.87 -1.99 -5.61
CA GLU A 145 -5.07 -1.79 -4.17
C GLU A 145 -5.29 -3.12 -3.41
N ALA A 146 -6.13 -4.01 -3.94
CA ALA A 146 -6.45 -5.27 -3.29
C ALA A 146 -5.25 -6.23 -3.17
N GLU A 147 -4.39 -6.27 -4.18
CA GLU A 147 -3.22 -7.14 -4.21
C GLU A 147 -2.04 -6.53 -3.44
N TRP A 148 -1.93 -5.20 -3.44
CA TRP A 148 -1.00 -4.48 -2.58
C TRP A 148 -1.30 -4.72 -1.10
N LEU A 149 -2.58 -4.68 -0.71
CA LEU A 149 -3.04 -4.96 0.67
C LEU A 149 -2.70 -6.37 1.16
N LYS A 150 -2.45 -7.29 0.23
CA LYS A 150 -2.07 -8.69 0.50
C LYS A 150 -0.56 -8.91 0.33
N GLU A 151 0.22 -7.86 0.11
CA GLU A 151 1.66 -7.92 -0.20
C GLU A 151 1.94 -8.85 -1.41
N ASN A 152 0.97 -8.94 -2.32
CA ASN A 152 1.06 -9.75 -3.54
C ASN A 152 1.54 -8.88 -4.69
N TYR A 153 2.78 -8.40 -4.60
CA TYR A 153 3.35 -7.46 -5.57
C TYR A 153 3.40 -8.03 -6.99
N PHE A 154 3.63 -9.35 -7.14
CA PHE A 154 3.59 -10.02 -8.44
C PHE A 154 2.22 -9.90 -9.11
N HIS A 155 1.14 -10.20 -8.38
CA HIS A 155 -0.20 -10.06 -8.95
C HIS A 155 -0.56 -8.60 -9.17
N SER A 156 -0.07 -7.70 -8.30
CA SER A 156 -0.25 -6.26 -8.47
C SER A 156 0.37 -5.73 -9.77
N ILE A 157 1.56 -6.20 -10.17
CA ILE A 157 2.19 -5.86 -11.46
C ILE A 157 1.30 -6.23 -12.65
N LEU A 158 0.67 -7.41 -12.59
CA LEU A 158 -0.27 -7.86 -13.62
C LEU A 158 -1.51 -6.96 -13.67
N GLU A 159 -2.08 -6.63 -12.53
CA GLU A 159 -3.26 -5.75 -12.45
C GLU A 159 -2.94 -4.32 -12.91
N ILE A 160 -1.76 -3.77 -12.58
CA ILE A 160 -1.32 -2.48 -13.12
C ILE A 160 -1.22 -2.54 -14.65
N THR A 161 -0.65 -3.61 -15.20
CA THR A 161 -0.55 -3.79 -16.66
C THR A 161 -1.95 -3.86 -17.30
N LYS A 162 -2.90 -4.52 -16.65
CA LYS A 162 -4.30 -4.58 -17.10
C LYS A 162 -4.98 -3.21 -17.08
N SER A 163 -4.65 -2.33 -16.13
CA SER A 163 -5.21 -0.97 -16.08
C SER A 163 -4.92 -0.17 -17.36
N VAL A 164 -3.71 -0.31 -17.92
CA VAL A 164 -3.33 0.32 -19.20
C VAL A 164 -4.12 -0.28 -20.36
N ALA A 165 -4.21 -1.62 -20.42
CA ALA A 165 -4.94 -2.31 -21.49
C ALA A 165 -6.42 -1.92 -21.49
N GLU A 166 -7.04 -1.92 -20.32
CA GLU A 166 -8.45 -1.57 -20.17
C GLU A 166 -8.71 -0.12 -20.58
N ARG A 167 -7.82 0.81 -20.22
CA ARG A 167 -7.93 2.20 -20.64
C ARG A 167 -7.82 2.38 -22.16
N LEU A 168 -6.94 1.61 -22.82
CA LEU A 168 -6.85 1.59 -24.28
C LEU A 168 -8.13 1.05 -24.92
N ARG A 169 -8.71 -0.02 -24.38
CA ARG A 169 -9.99 -0.57 -24.85
C ARG A 169 -11.13 0.43 -24.72
N GLN A 170 -11.23 1.10 -23.57
CA GLN A 170 -12.27 2.12 -23.34
C GLN A 170 -12.16 3.29 -24.32
N LYS A 171 -10.94 3.73 -24.66
CA LYS A 171 -10.71 4.83 -25.60
C LYS A 171 -10.91 4.43 -27.07
N SER A 172 -10.46 3.23 -27.46
CA SER A 172 -10.48 2.77 -28.85
C SER A 172 -11.78 2.07 -29.26
N GLY A 173 -12.35 1.30 -28.34
CA GLY A 173 -13.44 0.34 -28.59
C GLY A 173 -12.96 -1.05 -29.03
N TYR A 174 -11.65 -1.31 -29.05
CA TYR A 174 -11.11 -2.62 -29.41
C TYR A 174 -11.16 -3.63 -28.27
N THR A 175 -11.15 -4.91 -28.64
CA THR A 175 -11.14 -6.05 -27.71
C THR A 175 -9.84 -6.86 -27.78
N SER A 176 -8.88 -6.45 -28.62
CA SER A 176 -7.55 -7.06 -28.72
C SER A 176 -6.76 -6.88 -27.42
N ASP A 177 -5.57 -7.49 -27.34
CA ASP A 177 -4.78 -7.50 -26.11
C ASP A 177 -3.25 -7.44 -26.35
N GLY A 178 -2.53 -6.86 -25.39
CA GLY A 178 -1.09 -6.63 -25.43
C GLY A 178 -0.62 -5.82 -26.64
N VAL A 179 0.41 -6.31 -27.33
CA VAL A 179 1.05 -5.58 -28.45
C VAL A 179 0.06 -5.31 -29.58
N ASP A 180 -0.82 -6.27 -29.90
CA ASP A 180 -1.82 -6.11 -30.96
C ASP A 180 -2.79 -4.97 -30.65
N LEU A 181 -3.21 -4.83 -29.38
CA LEU A 181 -4.06 -3.70 -28.95
C LEU A 181 -3.35 -2.36 -29.13
N VAL A 182 -2.05 -2.30 -28.84
CA VAL A 182 -1.26 -1.07 -29.03
C VAL A 182 -1.14 -0.73 -30.51
N ASP A 183 -0.93 -1.73 -31.36
CA ASP A 183 -0.90 -1.56 -32.80
C ASP A 183 -2.22 -1.06 -33.35
N ASP A 184 -3.33 -1.70 -32.97
CA ASP A 184 -4.68 -1.28 -33.35
C ASP A 184 -4.95 0.18 -32.93
N CYS A 185 -4.44 0.60 -31.77
CA CYS A 185 -4.63 1.95 -31.25
C CYS A 185 -3.77 3.01 -31.96
N PHE A 186 -2.46 2.77 -32.15
CA PHE A 186 -1.48 3.81 -32.46
C PHE A 186 -0.73 3.63 -33.79
N ALA A 187 -0.94 2.53 -34.52
CA ALA A 187 -0.30 2.37 -35.81
C ALA A 187 -0.82 3.45 -36.80
N LEU A 188 0.10 4.22 -37.39
CA LEU A 188 -0.25 5.29 -38.33
C LEU A 188 -0.86 4.77 -39.64
N GLY A 189 -0.60 3.52 -40.01
CA GLY A 189 -1.00 2.97 -41.31
C GLY A 189 -0.42 3.76 -42.49
N LYS A 190 -1.02 3.58 -43.68
CA LYS A 190 -0.63 4.32 -44.89
C LYS A 190 -1.17 5.75 -44.89
N ASP A 191 -2.37 5.95 -44.36
CA ASP A 191 -3.09 7.23 -44.38
C ASP A 191 -2.76 8.14 -43.19
N LYS A 192 -1.77 7.75 -42.37
CA LYS A 192 -1.31 8.48 -41.17
C LYS A 192 -2.44 8.84 -40.19
N ARG A 193 -3.44 7.98 -40.10
CA ARG A 193 -4.63 8.18 -39.26
C ARG A 193 -4.76 6.99 -38.30
N PRO A 194 -4.10 7.02 -37.13
CA PRO A 194 -4.24 5.97 -36.13
C PRO A 194 -5.62 6.04 -35.48
N MET A 195 -6.10 4.97 -34.83
CA MET A 195 -7.36 5.02 -34.07
C MET A 195 -7.32 6.10 -32.98
N LEU A 196 -6.19 6.18 -32.26
CA LEU A 196 -5.94 7.10 -31.16
C LEU A 196 -4.75 8.02 -31.50
N ALA A 197 -4.91 9.33 -31.27
CA ALA A 197 -3.85 10.33 -31.44
C ALA A 197 -3.76 11.25 -30.22
N PHE A 198 -2.54 11.66 -29.87
CA PHE A 198 -2.27 12.63 -28.79
C PHE A 198 -1.63 13.94 -29.29
N ASN A 199 -1.39 14.03 -30.60
CA ASN A 199 -0.90 15.22 -31.30
C ASN A 199 -1.55 15.25 -32.71
N MET A 200 -1.26 16.28 -33.50
CA MET A 200 -1.93 16.51 -34.78
C MET A 200 -1.33 15.71 -35.95
N LEU A 201 -0.13 15.12 -35.78
CA LEU A 201 0.60 14.38 -36.81
C LEU A 201 0.90 15.23 -38.05
N ASN A 202 1.06 16.54 -37.88
CA ASN A 202 1.22 17.49 -38.99
C ASN A 202 2.65 17.52 -39.57
N ASN A 203 3.63 17.06 -38.80
CA ASN A 203 5.04 17.11 -39.19
C ASN A 203 5.78 15.82 -38.79
N PRO A 204 6.97 15.55 -39.39
CA PRO A 204 7.73 14.34 -39.11
C PRO A 204 8.11 14.16 -37.64
N SER A 205 8.28 15.25 -36.88
CA SER A 205 8.59 15.19 -35.45
C SER A 205 7.41 14.65 -34.64
N GLU A 206 6.20 15.16 -34.90
CA GLU A 206 4.97 14.66 -34.28
C GLU A 206 4.70 13.19 -34.62
N GLU A 207 4.93 12.80 -35.87
CA GLU A 207 4.81 11.40 -36.31
C GLU A 207 5.83 10.48 -35.60
N SER A 208 7.06 10.96 -35.42
CA SER A 208 8.10 10.21 -34.72
C SER A 208 7.80 10.07 -33.23
N GLU A 209 7.32 11.13 -32.58
CA GLU A 209 6.88 11.08 -31.19
C GLU A 209 5.72 10.09 -31.01
N HIS A 210 4.76 10.11 -31.93
CA HIS A 210 3.61 9.19 -31.93
C HIS A 210 4.04 7.73 -32.03
N LYS A 211 4.90 7.41 -33.00
CA LYS A 211 5.48 6.07 -33.15
C LYS A 211 6.31 5.67 -31.92
N GLY A 212 7.07 6.61 -31.36
CA GLY A 212 7.86 6.40 -30.15
C GLY A 212 6.99 5.99 -28.97
N PHE A 213 5.88 6.68 -28.76
CA PHE A 213 4.92 6.32 -27.71
C PHE A 213 4.27 4.95 -27.94
N GLY A 214 3.88 4.63 -29.18
CA GLY A 214 3.39 3.29 -29.53
C GLY A 214 4.40 2.21 -29.18
N ASN A 215 5.67 2.37 -29.58
CA ASN A 215 6.73 1.42 -29.27
C ASN A 215 7.01 1.29 -27.77
N PHE A 216 6.93 2.40 -27.03
CA PHE A 216 7.06 2.40 -25.57
C PHE A 216 5.96 1.56 -24.91
N CYS A 217 4.70 1.74 -25.32
CA CYS A 217 3.57 0.92 -24.85
C CYS A 217 3.75 -0.57 -25.20
N LYS A 218 4.25 -0.89 -26.41
CA LYS A 218 4.55 -2.28 -26.79
C LYS A 218 5.60 -2.89 -25.87
N GLY A 219 6.69 -2.17 -25.61
CA GLY A 219 7.74 -2.61 -24.69
C GLY A 219 7.20 -2.91 -23.29
N PHE A 220 6.34 -2.03 -22.77
CA PHE A 220 5.66 -2.23 -21.49
C PHE A 220 4.84 -3.53 -21.46
N PHE A 221 3.99 -3.77 -22.46
CA PHE A 221 3.21 -5.01 -22.53
C PHE A 221 4.09 -6.25 -22.75
N SER A 222 5.13 -6.17 -23.59
CA SER A 222 6.05 -7.30 -23.80
C SER A 222 6.79 -7.70 -22.53
N MET A 223 7.09 -6.75 -21.65
CA MET A 223 7.83 -6.98 -20.42
C MET A 223 6.96 -7.53 -19.29
N TYR A 224 5.75 -6.97 -19.09
CA TYR A 224 4.96 -7.22 -17.87
C TYR A 224 3.67 -8.03 -18.08
N ARG A 225 3.32 -8.40 -19.32
CA ARG A 225 2.13 -9.23 -19.59
C ARG A 225 2.28 -10.67 -19.08
N ASN A 226 3.52 -11.18 -19.07
CA ASN A 226 3.86 -12.50 -18.53
C ASN A 226 5.19 -12.41 -17.75
N PRO A 227 5.21 -11.79 -16.56
CA PRO A 227 6.40 -11.75 -15.74
C PRO A 227 6.80 -13.19 -15.39
N LYS A 228 8.06 -13.56 -15.63
CA LYS A 228 8.55 -14.91 -15.35
C LYS A 228 8.33 -15.22 -13.87
N ALA A 229 7.54 -16.24 -13.57
CA ALA A 229 7.16 -16.68 -12.23
C ALA A 229 8.32 -17.31 -11.40
N HIS A 230 9.57 -16.97 -11.71
CA HIS A 230 10.75 -17.73 -11.25
C HIS A 230 11.58 -17.08 -10.15
N ASN A 231 11.20 -15.92 -9.62
CA ASN A 231 11.85 -15.39 -8.43
C ASN A 231 11.16 -15.94 -7.17
N PRO A 232 11.89 -16.66 -6.29
CA PRO A 232 11.35 -17.09 -5.00
C PRO A 232 10.83 -15.87 -4.23
N LYS A 233 9.72 -16.03 -3.48
CA LYS A 233 9.15 -15.04 -2.54
C LYS A 233 10.12 -14.49 -1.48
N ILE A 234 11.37 -14.94 -1.49
CA ILE A 234 12.38 -14.70 -0.46
C ILE A 234 12.93 -13.25 -0.54
N LEU A 235 12.71 -12.52 -1.64
CA LEU A 235 13.18 -11.15 -1.83
C LEU A 235 12.02 -10.15 -1.99
N GLU A 236 11.29 -9.90 -0.90
CA GLU A 236 10.15 -8.98 -0.85
C GLU A 236 10.53 -7.55 -1.33
N ASP A 237 11.70 -7.06 -0.90
CA ASP A 237 12.23 -5.74 -1.30
C ASP A 237 12.42 -5.62 -2.82
N THR A 238 12.85 -6.71 -3.47
CA THR A 238 13.03 -6.74 -4.93
C THR A 238 11.68 -6.67 -5.64
N GLN A 239 10.67 -7.40 -5.15
CA GLN A 239 9.34 -7.40 -5.76
C GLN A 239 8.62 -6.06 -5.59
N LEU A 240 8.81 -5.40 -4.44
CA LEU A 240 8.30 -4.05 -4.20
C LEU A 240 8.95 -3.03 -5.13
N SER A 241 10.27 -3.11 -5.35
CA SER A 241 10.99 -2.25 -6.30
C SER A 241 10.49 -2.46 -7.73
N GLU A 242 10.38 -3.70 -8.18
CA GLU A 242 9.85 -4.04 -9.52
C GLU A 242 8.43 -3.50 -9.72
N MET A 243 7.55 -3.68 -8.72
CA MET A 243 6.20 -3.13 -8.77
C MET A 243 6.23 -1.59 -8.86
N THR A 244 7.12 -0.96 -8.12
CA THR A 244 7.28 0.50 -8.11
C THR A 244 7.67 1.04 -9.48
N GLU A 245 8.61 0.36 -10.17
CA GLU A 245 8.99 0.70 -11.55
C GLU A 245 7.79 0.59 -12.50
N VAL A 246 7.03 -0.50 -12.39
CA VAL A 246 5.82 -0.72 -13.20
C VAL A 246 4.79 0.38 -12.98
N LEU A 247 4.57 0.81 -11.74
CA LEU A 247 3.67 1.92 -11.42
C LEU A 247 4.10 3.23 -12.07
N VAL A 248 5.39 3.55 -12.04
CA VAL A 248 5.94 4.76 -12.68
C VAL A 248 5.68 4.72 -14.18
N VAL A 249 6.01 3.60 -14.83
CA VAL A 249 5.84 3.44 -16.27
C VAL A 249 4.36 3.50 -16.65
N ALA A 250 3.50 2.78 -15.94
CA ALA A 250 2.06 2.84 -16.17
C ALA A 250 1.52 4.26 -15.97
N THR A 251 1.96 4.97 -14.94
CA THR A 251 1.57 6.37 -14.68
C THR A 251 1.94 7.28 -15.85
N ILE A 252 3.15 7.15 -16.40
CA ILE A 252 3.57 7.90 -17.59
C ILE A 252 2.65 7.62 -18.77
N ILE A 253 2.28 6.35 -19.00
CA ILE A 253 1.34 5.96 -20.06
C ILE A 253 -0.04 6.59 -19.80
N HIS A 254 -0.59 6.45 -18.59
CA HIS A 254 -1.89 7.01 -18.23
C HIS A 254 -1.93 8.53 -18.43
N ASN A 255 -0.91 9.27 -17.99
CA ASN A 255 -0.79 10.72 -18.19
C ASN A 255 -0.82 11.10 -19.68
N LYS A 256 -0.18 10.31 -20.55
CA LYS A 256 -0.23 10.55 -22.00
C LYS A 256 -1.60 10.20 -22.58
N LEU A 257 -2.24 9.14 -22.08
CA LEU A 257 -3.59 8.74 -22.46
C LEU A 257 -4.67 9.77 -22.10
N ASP A 258 -4.50 10.55 -21.02
CA ASP A 258 -5.38 11.67 -20.69
C ASP A 258 -5.54 12.64 -21.86
N ASN A 259 -4.44 12.85 -22.59
CA ASN A 259 -4.34 13.76 -23.73
C ASN A 259 -4.47 13.03 -25.08
N THR A 260 -5.05 11.83 -25.08
CA THR A 260 -5.23 10.98 -26.27
C THR A 260 -6.70 10.88 -26.66
N TYR A 261 -6.99 11.12 -27.93
CA TYR A 261 -8.32 11.26 -28.51
C TYR A 261 -8.52 10.33 -29.71
N LYS A 262 -9.76 9.93 -29.95
CA LYS A 262 -10.14 9.09 -31.09
C LYS A 262 -10.18 9.93 -32.38
N THR A 263 -9.54 9.46 -33.45
CA THR A 263 -9.39 10.23 -34.71
C THR A 263 -10.57 10.05 -35.68
N GLY A 264 -11.57 9.24 -35.31
CA GLY A 264 -12.70 8.90 -36.16
C GLY A 264 -12.39 7.86 -37.25
N LEU A 265 -11.26 7.15 -37.16
CA LEU A 265 -11.05 5.89 -37.87
C LEU A 265 -12.17 4.91 -37.47
N LYS A 266 -12.87 4.33 -38.45
CA LYS A 266 -13.89 3.28 -38.24
C LYS A 266 -13.38 1.98 -38.84
#